data_AF-A0A1N7IY02-F1
#
_entry.id   AF-A0A1N7IY02-F1
#
_cell.length_a   1.000
_cell.length_b   1.000
_cell.length_c   1.000
_cell.angle_alpha   90.00
_cell.angle_beta   90.00
_cell.angle_gamma   90.00
#
_symmetry.space_group_name_H-M   'P 1'
#
loop_
_entity.id
_entity.type
_entity.pdbx_description
1 polymer ?
#
loop_
_entity_poly.entity_id
_entity_poly.type
_entity_poly.pdbx_seq_one_letter_code
_entity_poly.pdbx_strand_id
1 'polypeptide(L)'
;MLRIVLIILYFLPLSLMAQEGKCKDEDRRIDQLPCKLVNHYGTDIIPDEETVIKYVDVLIRKRALLDPEKSKPYQISLIADNKVWRIVIKSYNCRYCKIYININKNTGEVLNYYKSED
;
A
#
# COMPACT_ATOMS: atom_id res chain seq x y z
N MET A 1 -42.06 -33.19 7.63
CA MET A 1 -40.59 -33.32 7.66
C MET A 1 -39.91 -32.52 6.54
N LEU A 2 -40.26 -31.23 6.38
CA LEU A 2 -39.74 -30.38 5.28
C LEU A 2 -39.21 -29.01 5.76
N ARG A 3 -39.30 -28.70 7.06
CA ARG A 3 -38.88 -27.40 7.62
C ARG A 3 -37.47 -27.38 8.19
N ILE A 4 -36.89 -28.54 8.51
CA ILE A 4 -35.55 -28.63 9.13
C ILE A 4 -34.43 -28.63 8.08
N VAL A 5 -34.72 -29.07 6.84
CA VAL A 5 -33.72 -29.19 5.76
C VAL A 5 -33.32 -27.83 5.18
N LEU A 6 -34.18 -26.81 5.27
CA LEU A 6 -33.92 -25.46 4.75
C LEU A 6 -32.92 -24.65 5.59
N ILE A 7 -32.74 -24.99 6.87
CA ILE A 7 -31.85 -24.23 7.76
C ILE A 7 -30.38 -24.60 7.52
N ILE A 8 -30.09 -25.82 7.05
CA ILE A 8 -28.72 -26.31 6.85
C ILE A 8 -28.08 -25.70 5.58
N LEU A 9 -28.87 -25.34 4.58
CA LEU A 9 -28.37 -24.73 3.34
C LEU A 9 -28.04 -23.23 3.45
N TYR A 10 -28.50 -22.53 4.49
CA TYR A 10 -28.21 -21.10 4.67
C TYR A 10 -26.86 -20.80 5.31
N PHE A 11 -26.23 -21.80 5.96
CA PHE A 11 -24.94 -21.62 6.65
C PHE A 11 -23.73 -22.15 5.88
N LEU A 12 -23.92 -22.70 4.68
CA LEU A 12 -22.93 -23.56 4.03
C LEU A 12 -22.03 -22.92 2.95
N PRO A 13 -22.00 -21.59 2.72
CA PRO A 13 -20.83 -21.04 2.04
C PRO A 13 -20.26 -19.78 2.69
N LEU A 14 -20.36 -19.62 4.01
CA LEU A 14 -19.54 -18.62 4.72
C LEU A 14 -18.12 -19.14 5.01
N SER A 15 -17.93 -20.45 5.02
CA SER A 15 -16.64 -21.11 5.23
C SER A 15 -15.79 -21.26 3.96
N LEU A 16 -16.30 -20.91 2.77
CA LEU A 16 -15.55 -21.02 1.51
C LEU A 16 -14.66 -19.80 1.18
N MET A 17 -14.77 -18.70 1.93
CA MET A 17 -13.99 -17.48 1.66
C MET A 17 -12.71 -17.36 2.51
N ALA A 18 -12.45 -18.32 3.41
CA ALA A 18 -11.19 -18.38 4.17
C ALA A 18 -10.18 -19.31 3.47
N GLN A 19 -9.98 -19.16 2.16
CA GLN A 19 -8.66 -19.49 1.61
C GLN A 19 -7.70 -18.37 2.02
N GLU A 20 -7.36 -18.32 3.31
CA GLU A 20 -6.10 -17.73 3.73
C GLU A 20 -5.00 -18.66 3.19
N GLY A 21 -4.69 -18.51 1.90
CA GLY A 21 -3.37 -18.91 1.41
C GLY A 21 -2.37 -18.24 2.34
N LYS A 22 -1.57 -19.04 3.04
CA LYS A 22 -0.59 -18.58 4.03
C LYS A 22 0.27 -17.50 3.39
N CYS A 23 -0.11 -16.24 3.56
CA CYS A 23 0.66 -15.13 3.06
C CYS A 23 1.99 -15.13 3.83
N LYS A 24 3.10 -15.25 3.10
CA LYS A 24 4.44 -15.25 3.65
C LYS A 24 5.16 -14.02 3.16
N ASP A 25 5.50 -13.12 4.09
CA ASP A 25 6.24 -11.91 3.76
C ASP A 25 7.65 -12.21 3.21
N GLU A 26 8.20 -13.40 3.50
CA GLU A 26 9.50 -13.87 2.99
C GLU A 26 9.52 -14.07 1.46
N ASP A 27 8.41 -14.56 0.89
CA ASP A 27 8.27 -14.83 -0.54
C ASP A 27 7.68 -13.62 -1.31
N ARG A 28 7.55 -12.48 -0.63
CA ARG A 28 6.88 -11.29 -1.15
C ARG A 28 7.74 -10.60 -2.21
N ARG A 29 7.14 -10.32 -3.37
CA ARG A 29 7.77 -9.48 -4.40
C ARG A 29 7.82 -8.02 -3.97
N ILE A 30 8.76 -7.27 -4.56
CA ILE A 30 8.99 -5.87 -4.19
C ILE A 30 7.78 -4.94 -4.41
N ASP A 31 6.85 -5.32 -5.30
CA ASP A 31 5.62 -4.62 -5.65
C ASP A 31 4.43 -4.94 -4.72
N GLN A 32 4.53 -6.00 -3.92
CA GLN A 32 3.46 -6.48 -3.05
C GLN A 32 3.53 -5.82 -1.66
N LEU A 33 2.39 -5.48 -1.06
CA LEU A 33 2.31 -5.00 0.33
C LEU A 33 2.55 -6.15 1.32
N PRO A 34 3.01 -5.88 2.56
CA PRO A 34 3.14 -6.93 3.55
C PRO A 34 1.80 -7.54 3.92
N CYS A 35 1.81 -8.82 4.31
CA CYS A 35 0.64 -9.61 4.67
C CYS A 35 -0.15 -8.99 5.83
N LYS A 36 0.56 -8.36 6.76
CA LYS A 36 -0.03 -7.61 7.88
C LYS A 36 0.52 -6.20 7.88
N LEU A 37 -0.39 -5.24 7.86
CA LEU A 37 -0.05 -3.85 8.12
C LEU A 37 -0.02 -3.63 9.63
N VAL A 38 1.14 -3.25 10.15
CA VAL A 38 1.29 -2.85 11.55
C VAL A 38 0.45 -1.60 11.76
N ASN A 39 -0.41 -1.64 12.78
CA ASN A 39 -1.17 -0.48 13.24
C ASN A 39 -0.75 -0.19 14.67
N HIS A 40 -0.51 1.08 14.96
CA HIS A 40 -0.45 1.58 16.33
C HIS A 40 -1.80 2.21 16.66
N TYR A 41 -2.37 1.80 17.80
CA TYR A 41 -3.58 2.42 18.33
C TYR A 41 -3.27 3.91 18.62
N GLY A 42 -3.77 4.81 17.76
CA GLY A 42 -3.45 6.25 17.80
C GLY A 42 -3.87 6.97 16.52
N THR A 43 -3.50 8.25 16.41
CA THR A 43 -3.73 9.08 15.22
C THR A 43 -2.79 8.68 14.08
N ASP A 44 -3.25 8.85 12.85
CA ASP A 44 -2.40 8.69 11.67
C ASP A 44 -1.21 9.64 11.71
N ILE A 45 0.03 9.12 11.66
CA ILE A 45 1.25 9.93 11.59
C ILE A 45 1.29 10.76 10.30
N ILE A 46 0.72 10.25 9.20
CA ILE A 46 0.61 10.96 7.93
C ILE A 46 -0.89 11.10 7.59
N PRO A 47 -1.61 12.05 8.20
CA PRO A 47 -3.07 12.07 8.15
C PRO A 47 -3.62 12.53 6.78
N ASP A 48 -2.89 13.38 6.07
CA ASP A 48 -3.32 14.07 4.85
C ASP A 48 -2.27 14.08 3.73
N GLU A 49 -2.70 14.51 2.55
CA GLU A 49 -1.88 14.56 1.33
C GLU A 49 -0.77 15.61 1.42
N GLU A 50 -0.99 16.74 2.08
CA GLU A 50 0.04 17.77 2.24
C GLU A 50 1.22 17.22 3.05
N THR A 51 0.92 16.48 4.11
CA THR A 51 1.89 15.83 4.99
C THR A 51 2.67 14.75 4.23
N VAL A 52 2.00 13.92 3.42
CA VAL A 52 2.71 12.88 2.64
C VAL A 52 3.62 13.48 1.57
N ILE A 53 3.23 14.60 0.94
CA ILE A 53 4.10 15.32 -0.02
C ILE A 53 5.38 15.79 0.68
N LYS A 54 5.27 16.46 1.82
CA LYS A 54 6.42 16.94 2.60
C LYS A 54 7.32 15.77 3.04
N TYR A 55 6.71 14.67 3.48
CA TYR A 55 7.44 13.49 3.91
C TYR A 55 8.22 12.84 2.75
N VAL A 56 7.60 12.71 1.57
CA VAL A 56 8.23 12.19 0.37
C VAL A 56 9.36 13.10 -0.12
N ASP A 57 9.20 14.42 -0.05
CA ASP A 57 10.27 15.36 -0.38
C ASP A 57 11.53 15.11 0.47
N VAL A 58 11.35 14.90 1.78
CA VAL A 58 12.45 14.56 2.69
C VAL A 58 13.07 13.21 2.34
N LEU A 59 12.25 12.18 2.07
CA LEU A 59 12.73 10.86 1.69
C LEU A 59 13.57 10.88 0.40
N ILE A 60 13.08 11.57 -0.64
CA ILE A 60 13.75 11.66 -1.94
C ILE A 60 15.08 12.40 -1.79
N ARG A 61 15.10 13.55 -1.10
CA ARG A 61 16.34 14.32 -0.86
C ARG A 61 17.39 13.47 -0.13
N LYS A 62 16.99 12.71 0.89
CA LYS A 62 17.90 11.86 1.66
C LYS A 62 18.46 10.70 0.85
N ARG A 63 17.69 10.13 -0.07
CA ARG A 63 18.14 9.00 -0.90
C ARG A 63 19.01 9.45 -2.08
N ALA A 64 19.06 10.74 -2.41
CA ALA A 64 19.81 11.31 -3.54
C ALA A 64 19.52 10.63 -4.89
N LEU A 65 18.37 9.96 -5.01
CA LEU A 65 17.99 9.22 -6.21
C LEU A 65 17.35 10.12 -7.26
N LEU A 66 16.67 11.18 -6.81
CA LEU A 66 15.95 12.14 -7.65
C LEU A 66 16.00 13.53 -7.03
N ASP A 67 15.83 14.55 -7.87
CA ASP A 67 15.53 15.91 -7.45
C ASP A 67 14.01 16.06 -7.24
N PRO A 68 13.53 16.38 -6.02
CA PRO A 68 12.10 16.55 -5.74
C PRO A 68 11.42 17.58 -6.64
N GLU A 69 12.09 18.70 -6.94
CA GLU A 69 11.51 19.77 -7.75
C GLU A 69 11.27 19.33 -9.20
N LYS A 70 12.13 18.44 -9.72
CA LYS A 70 11.96 17.84 -11.05
C LYS A 70 11.03 16.63 -11.07
N SER A 71 10.74 16.07 -9.90
CA SER A 71 9.96 14.83 -9.75
C SER A 71 8.48 15.09 -9.48
N LYS A 72 8.13 16.32 -9.11
CA LYS A 72 6.75 16.78 -8.94
C LYS A 72 6.08 17.07 -10.29
N PRO A 73 4.74 16.98 -10.37
CA PRO A 73 3.84 16.56 -9.29
C PRO A 73 3.88 15.04 -9.06
N TYR A 74 3.74 14.62 -7.80
CA TYR A 74 3.55 13.22 -7.45
C TYR A 74 2.11 12.81 -7.71
N GLN A 75 1.89 11.56 -8.13
CA GLN A 75 0.55 10.97 -8.13
C GLN A 75 0.36 10.25 -6.80
N ILE A 76 -0.59 10.71 -6.00
CA ILE A 76 -0.83 10.20 -4.64
C ILE A 76 -2.23 9.57 -4.59
N SER A 77 -2.33 8.41 -3.96
CA SER A 77 -3.61 7.77 -3.70
C SER A 77 -3.57 6.94 -2.41
N LEU A 78 -4.74 6.73 -1.82
CA LEU A 78 -4.94 5.82 -0.71
C LEU A 78 -5.29 4.42 -1.23
N ILE A 79 -4.65 3.40 -0.67
CA ILE A 79 -4.90 1.99 -0.97
C ILE A 79 -5.05 1.19 0.33
N ALA A 80 -5.41 -0.10 0.21
CA ALA A 80 -5.54 -1.02 1.33
C ALA A 80 -6.41 -0.46 2.47
N ASP A 81 -7.68 -0.18 2.15
CA ASP A 81 -8.67 0.41 3.06
C ASP A 81 -8.21 1.73 3.70
N ASN A 82 -7.58 2.60 2.89
CA ASN A 82 -7.07 3.90 3.32
C ASN A 82 -5.94 3.87 4.36
N LYS A 83 -5.27 2.72 4.53
CA LYS A 83 -4.16 2.56 5.48
C LYS A 83 -2.79 2.82 4.87
N VAL A 84 -2.69 2.88 3.55
CA VAL A 84 -1.41 3.04 2.86
C VAL A 84 -1.51 4.16 1.84
N TRP A 85 -0.58 5.12 1.94
CA TRP A 85 -0.31 6.08 0.88
C TRP A 85 0.52 5.42 -0.20
N ARG A 86 0.00 5.41 -1.44
CA ARG A 86 0.75 5.07 -2.64
C ARG A 86 1.16 6.35 -3.34
N ILE A 87 2.45 6.47 -3.59
CA ILE A 87 3.05 7.60 -4.30
C ILE A 87 3.72 7.07 -5.54
N VAL A 88 3.35 7.62 -6.70
CA VAL A 88 3.95 7.32 -7.99
C VAL A 88 4.68 8.56 -8.50
N ILE A 89 5.97 8.39 -8.74
CA ILE A 89 6.86 9.43 -9.21
C ILE A 89 7.29 9.06 -10.63
N LYS A 90 7.06 9.97 -11.58
CA LYS A 90 7.56 9.79 -12.95
C LYS A 90 9.03 10.20 -12.99
N SER A 91 9.90 9.34 -13.51
CA SER A 91 11.30 9.70 -13.69
C SER A 91 11.44 10.70 -14.85
N TYR A 92 12.08 11.85 -14.60
CA TYR A 92 12.40 12.80 -15.67
C TYR A 92 13.48 12.29 -16.63
N ASN A 93 14.28 11.30 -16.21
CA ASN A 93 15.34 10.70 -17.02
C ASN A 93 14.84 9.51 -17.87
N CYS A 94 13.61 9.05 -17.69
CA CYS A 94 13.09 7.89 -18.40
C CYS A 94 11.57 7.97 -18.50
N ARG A 95 11.08 8.06 -19.75
CA ARG A 95 9.66 8.28 -20.07
C ARG A 95 8.72 7.20 -19.51
N TYR A 96 9.19 5.96 -19.46
CA TYR A 96 8.41 4.80 -19.02
C TYR A 96 8.74 4.34 -17.60
N CYS A 97 9.71 5.00 -16.94
CA CYS A 97 10.13 4.63 -15.61
C CYS A 97 9.31 5.36 -14.56
N LYS A 98 8.72 4.57 -13.67
CA LYS A 98 7.99 5.06 -12.50
C LYS A 98 8.66 4.53 -11.24
N ILE A 99 8.71 5.37 -10.22
CA ILE A 99 9.09 4.96 -8.87
C ILE A 99 7.82 4.91 -8.02
N TYR A 100 7.63 3.79 -7.36
CA TYR A 100 6.52 3.56 -6.45
C TYR A 100 7.05 3.57 -5.02
N ILE A 101 6.37 4.33 -4.16
CA ILE A 101 6.60 4.36 -2.73
C ILE A 101 5.26 4.07 -2.06
N ASN A 102 5.22 3.02 -1.26
CA ASN A 102 4.06 2.73 -0.41
C ASN A 102 4.45 3.04 1.03
N ILE A 103 3.65 3.86 1.71
CA ILE A 103 3.92 4.33 3.07
C ILE A 103 2.72 4.01 3.94
N ASN A 104 2.94 3.37 5.07
CA ASN A 104 1.92 3.14 6.06
C ASN A 104 1.44 4.49 6.62
N LYS A 105 0.15 4.78 6.46
CA LYS A 105 -0.47 6.04 6.89
C LYS A 105 -0.36 6.25 8.40
N ASN A 106 -0.52 5.17 9.15
CA ASN A 106 -0.56 5.21 10.60
C ASN A 106 0.84 5.27 11.22
N THR A 107 1.82 4.57 10.65
CA THR A 107 3.17 4.45 11.23
C THR A 107 4.23 5.33 10.55
N GLY A 108 3.97 5.81 9.34
CA GLY A 108 4.95 6.50 8.50
C GLY A 108 6.03 5.57 7.91
N GLU A 109 5.94 4.27 8.14
CA GLU A 109 6.89 3.28 7.63
C GLU A 109 6.81 3.16 6.11
N VAL A 110 7.96 3.15 5.43
CA VAL A 110 8.04 2.87 3.99
C VAL A 110 7.96 1.35 3.78
N LEU A 111 6.81 0.88 3.31
CA LEU A 111 6.48 -0.54 3.11
C LEU A 111 7.09 -1.12 1.83
N ASN A 112 7.15 -0.30 0.78
CA ASN A 112 7.77 -0.64 -0.50
C ASN A 112 8.43 0.60 -1.11
N TYR A 113 9.54 0.37 -1.79
CA TYR A 113 10.18 1.34 -2.67
C TYR A 113 10.76 0.61 -3.88
N TYR A 114 10.21 0.85 -5.07
CA TYR A 114 10.67 0.14 -6.26
C TYR A 114 10.50 0.96 -7.53
N LYS A 115 11.31 0.62 -8.54
CA LYS A 115 11.20 1.15 -9.90
C LYS A 115 10.45 0.15 -10.77
N SER A 116 9.55 0.63 -11.61
CA SER A 116 8.91 -0.15 -12.69
C SER A 116 9.19 0.55 -14.01
N GLU A 117 9.38 -0.25 -15.05
CA GLU A 117 9.44 0.20 -16.45
C GLU A 117 8.23 -0.45 -17.13
N ASP A 118 7.31 0.37 -17.64
CA ASP A 118 6.14 -0.10 -18.41
C ASP A 118 6.52 -0.34 -19.89
#